data_AF-A0A954A7S8-F1
#
_entry.id   AF-A0A954A7S8-F1
#
_cell.length_a   1.000
_cell.length_b   1.000
_cell.length_c   1.000
_cell.angle_alpha   90.00
_cell.angle_beta   90.00
_cell.angle_gamma   90.00
#
_symmetry.space_group_name_H-M   'P 1'
#
loop_
_entity.id
_entity.type
_entity.pdbx_description
1 polymer ?
#
loop_
_entity_poly.entity_id
_entity_poly.type
_entity_poly.pdbx_seq_one_letter_code
_entity_poly.pdbx_strand_id
1 'polypeptide(L)'
;NFDVAIDDSRHLDLSGAAIVLGDGLLPSELEVMSTDIGLDLAGLERGVGVHPIGRIDISAGSEVTLVDRHDNDGIGADDEVIYVDDLIVESGAMLTTAGYRVYYRTLTLAGAVDDAENLIPLCIPRIVEEPVSATTCEGYPATMTVVAEGAPLTYQWSLDGAEIPGATNATLVIATPTDADVGSYVCEVSTPCGSVTTLAASLTLDTNCAFLRGDTNGDGAFDLSDAIRTLTVLFSIGHSLDCEDAADVNDDGVVDISDAIFTLSALFTGGALPPAPGTITCGVDPTSDALDCEVGCPAS
;
A
#
# COMPACT_ATOMS: atom_id res chain seq x y z
N ASN A 1 31.03 -38.11 3.64
CA ASN A 1 32.06 -37.30 2.95
C ASN A 1 31.63 -37.01 1.52
N PHE A 2 30.68 -36.10 1.36
CA PHE A 2 30.51 -35.34 0.12
C PHE A 2 30.46 -33.88 0.58
N ASP A 3 31.43 -33.08 0.13
CA ASP A 3 31.44 -31.64 0.34
C ASP A 3 30.43 -31.03 -0.62
N VAL A 4 29.40 -30.36 -0.09
CA VAL A 4 28.46 -29.59 -0.90
C VAL A 4 28.97 -28.16 -0.95
N ALA A 5 29.50 -27.75 -2.11
CA ALA A 5 29.91 -26.38 -2.34
C ALA A 5 28.70 -25.55 -2.80
N ILE A 6 28.41 -24.45 -2.09
CA ILE A 6 27.49 -23.42 -2.56
C ILE A 6 28.25 -22.60 -3.62
N ASP A 7 27.82 -22.69 -4.88
CA ASP A 7 28.28 -21.82 -5.96
C ASP A 7 27.88 -20.36 -5.66
N ASP A 8 28.70 -19.40 -6.12
CA ASP A 8 28.42 -17.96 -6.16
C ASP A 8 27.03 -17.60 -6.75
N SER A 9 26.38 -18.55 -7.45
CA SER A 9 25.01 -18.46 -7.95
C SER A 9 23.89 -18.80 -6.94
N ARG A 10 24.19 -19.10 -5.66
CA ARG A 10 23.23 -19.55 -4.63
C ARG A 10 22.41 -20.80 -5.02
N HIS A 11 23.01 -21.70 -5.79
CA HIS A 11 22.38 -22.95 -6.22
C HIS A 11 22.95 -24.14 -5.44
N LEU A 12 22.08 -24.94 -4.80
CA LEU A 12 22.44 -26.17 -4.12
C LEU A 12 21.94 -27.37 -4.95
N ASP A 13 22.79 -27.89 -5.82
CA ASP A 13 22.52 -29.13 -6.58
C ASP A 13 22.89 -30.34 -5.71
N LEU A 14 21.89 -31.13 -5.34
CA LEU A 14 22.05 -32.31 -4.46
C LEU A 14 21.88 -33.62 -5.23
N SER A 15 22.06 -33.62 -6.55
CA SER A 15 21.98 -34.83 -7.37
C SER A 15 22.96 -35.91 -6.87
N GLY A 16 22.42 -36.97 -6.26
CA GLY A 16 23.19 -38.05 -5.65
C GLY A 16 23.80 -37.76 -4.27
N ALA A 17 23.47 -36.63 -3.63
CA ALA A 17 23.87 -36.29 -2.28
C ALA A 17 22.76 -36.59 -1.26
N ALA A 18 23.13 -37.18 -0.12
CA ALA A 18 22.33 -37.10 1.10
C ALA A 18 22.78 -35.85 1.86
N ILE A 19 21.84 -34.98 2.24
CA ILE A 19 22.14 -33.95 3.25
C ILE A 19 22.42 -34.69 4.56
N VAL A 20 23.70 -34.86 4.88
CA VAL A 20 24.15 -35.26 6.20
C VAL A 20 24.77 -34.01 6.81
N LEU A 21 23.96 -33.23 7.55
CA LEU A 21 24.48 -32.13 8.35
C LEU A 21 25.32 -32.75 9.46
N GLY A 22 26.65 -32.88 9.28
CA GLY A 22 27.50 -33.62 10.18
C GLY A 22 28.94 -33.13 10.29
N ASP A 23 29.34 -32.95 11.55
CA ASP A 23 30.65 -32.70 12.14
C ASP A 23 31.87 -32.87 11.23
N GLY A 24 32.61 -31.78 11.03
CA GLY A 24 33.97 -31.90 10.50
C GLY A 24 34.63 -30.66 9.91
N LEU A 25 34.01 -29.48 9.92
CA LEU A 25 34.65 -28.27 9.39
C LEU A 25 35.02 -27.30 10.50
N LEU A 26 36.27 -26.82 10.41
CA LEU A 26 36.87 -25.87 11.34
C LEU A 26 36.07 -24.54 11.39
N PRO A 27 36.17 -23.77 12.49
CA PRO A 27 35.17 -22.77 12.89
C PRO A 27 35.15 -21.45 12.09
N SER A 28 35.40 -21.43 10.78
CA SER A 28 35.51 -20.15 10.07
C SER A 28 34.85 -20.00 8.70
N GLU A 29 34.25 -21.02 8.07
CA GLU A 29 33.76 -20.85 6.68
C GLU A 29 32.46 -21.58 6.30
N LEU A 30 31.54 -21.89 7.23
CA LEU A 30 30.18 -22.30 6.83
C LEU A 30 29.16 -22.02 7.96
N GLU A 31 28.63 -20.80 8.00
CA GLU A 31 27.42 -20.48 8.77
C GLU A 31 26.21 -21.07 8.03
N VAL A 32 25.87 -22.32 8.36
CA VAL A 32 24.44 -22.68 8.36
C VAL A 32 23.89 -22.01 9.60
N MET A 33 23.12 -20.93 9.41
CA MET A 33 22.32 -20.34 10.47
C MET A 33 21.28 -21.36 10.93
N SER A 34 21.69 -22.28 11.81
CA SER A 34 20.89 -22.54 13.00
C SER A 34 20.94 -21.24 13.80
N THR A 35 19.96 -20.37 13.57
CA THR A 35 19.62 -19.42 14.62
C THR A 35 18.72 -20.19 15.57
N ASP A 36 19.18 -20.33 16.81
CA ASP A 36 18.31 -20.21 17.99
C ASP A 36 17.26 -19.11 17.72
N ILE A 37 16.14 -19.44 17.10
CA ILE A 37 14.90 -18.66 17.17
C ILE A 37 13.95 -19.46 18.05
N GLY A 38 14.47 -19.82 19.23
CA GLY A 38 13.62 -19.97 20.39
C GLY A 38 13.17 -18.58 20.87
N LEU A 39 11.86 -18.37 20.80
CA LEU A 39 11.07 -17.52 21.71
C LEU A 39 11.18 -15.99 21.56
N ASP A 40 10.13 -15.36 21.01
CA ASP A 40 9.17 -14.59 21.82
C ASP A 40 7.88 -14.32 21.04
N LEU A 41 6.75 -14.77 21.59
CA LEU A 41 5.39 -14.51 21.11
C LEU A 41 4.83 -13.19 21.69
N ALA A 42 5.68 -12.28 22.18
CA ALA A 42 5.26 -11.00 22.74
C ALA A 42 6.30 -9.87 22.56
N GLY A 43 6.57 -9.47 21.31
CA GLY A 43 6.97 -8.09 21.03
C GLY A 43 8.24 -7.91 20.19
N LEU A 44 8.03 -7.42 18.97
CA LEU A 44 8.92 -6.51 18.24
C LEU A 44 10.44 -6.78 18.31
N GLU A 45 10.94 -7.63 17.40
CA GLU A 45 12.21 -7.35 16.73
C GLU A 45 12.03 -7.38 15.21
N ARG A 46 12.14 -6.20 14.61
CA ARG A 46 12.40 -6.00 13.18
C ARG A 46 13.79 -6.54 12.87
N GLY A 47 13.86 -7.78 12.39
CA GLY A 47 15.03 -8.40 11.78
C GLY A 47 14.63 -8.99 10.43
N VAL A 48 14.76 -8.19 9.37
CA VAL A 48 14.70 -8.65 7.99
C VAL A 48 15.83 -9.67 7.80
N GLY A 49 15.51 -10.96 7.83
CA GLY A 49 16.52 -12.01 7.80
C GLY A 49 15.97 -13.42 7.70
N VAL A 50 14.80 -13.62 7.08
CA VAL A 50 14.49 -14.93 6.51
C VAL A 50 15.40 -15.03 5.29
N HIS A 51 16.57 -15.63 5.43
CA HIS A 51 17.40 -16.01 4.29
C HIS A 51 16.97 -17.42 3.90
N PRO A 52 15.94 -17.58 3.05
CA PRO A 52 15.60 -18.90 2.53
C PRO A 52 16.86 -19.55 1.97
N ILE A 53 17.04 -20.83 2.28
CA ILE A 53 17.97 -21.70 1.58
C ILE A 53 17.46 -21.73 0.14
N GLY A 54 18.03 -20.88 -0.73
CA GLY A 54 17.49 -20.51 -2.05
C GLY A 54 16.73 -21.65 -2.76
N ARG A 55 17.42 -22.46 -3.55
CA ARG A 55 16.79 -23.62 -4.21
C ARG A 55 17.33 -24.92 -3.64
N ILE A 56 16.41 -25.81 -3.25
CA ILE A 56 16.69 -27.22 -2.94
C ILE A 56 16.10 -28.08 -4.06
N ASP A 57 16.95 -28.89 -4.68
CA ASP A 57 16.56 -29.84 -5.71
C ASP A 57 16.90 -31.27 -5.28
N ILE A 58 15.89 -32.12 -5.16
CA ILE A 58 16.02 -33.54 -4.81
C ILE A 58 15.80 -34.35 -6.08
N SER A 59 16.91 -34.77 -6.68
CA SER A 59 16.91 -35.42 -7.98
C SER A 59 16.34 -36.85 -7.95
N ALA A 60 15.87 -37.30 -9.11
CA ALA A 60 15.31 -38.64 -9.27
C ALA A 60 16.22 -39.75 -8.73
N GLY A 61 15.66 -40.64 -7.90
CA GLY A 61 16.37 -41.77 -7.29
C GLY A 61 17.11 -41.44 -5.98
N SER A 62 17.05 -40.18 -5.51
CA SER A 62 17.57 -39.79 -4.19
C SER A 62 16.55 -39.98 -3.08
N GLU A 63 17.02 -40.42 -1.91
CA GLU A 63 16.28 -40.37 -0.65
C GLU A 63 17.00 -39.40 0.30
N VAL A 64 16.31 -38.33 0.70
CA VAL A 64 16.83 -37.30 1.60
C VAL A 64 16.00 -37.30 2.87
N THR A 65 16.66 -37.27 4.03
CA THR A 65 16.02 -37.15 5.33
C THR A 65 16.57 -35.93 6.04
N LEU A 66 15.70 -35.06 6.54
CA LEU A 66 16.08 -33.97 7.44
C LEU A 66 16.44 -34.56 8.80
N VAL A 67 17.51 -34.08 9.42
CA VAL A 67 18.03 -34.64 10.67
C VAL A 67 18.49 -33.49 11.57
N ASP A 68 17.97 -33.44 12.79
CA ASP A 68 18.52 -32.58 13.83
C ASP A 68 19.85 -33.13 14.32
N ARG A 69 20.86 -32.25 14.41
CA ARG A 69 22.16 -32.57 14.97
C ARG A 69 22.52 -31.68 16.16
N HIS A 70 21.66 -30.74 16.57
CA HIS A 70 22.04 -29.71 17.53
C HIS A 70 21.87 -30.13 19.00
N ASP A 71 20.92 -31.01 19.36
CA ASP A 71 20.77 -31.35 20.78
C ASP A 71 20.47 -32.82 21.15
N ASN A 72 20.15 -33.70 20.19
CA ASN A 72 19.82 -35.11 20.48
C ASN A 72 18.74 -35.23 21.59
N ASP A 73 17.88 -34.23 21.70
CA ASP A 73 16.55 -34.44 22.21
C ASP A 73 15.72 -35.10 21.08
N GLY A 74 14.49 -35.53 21.37
CA GLY A 74 13.77 -36.34 20.38
C GLY A 74 13.29 -35.49 19.21
N ILE A 75 13.71 -35.83 17.98
CA ILE A 75 13.19 -35.32 16.69
C ILE A 75 11.75 -34.76 16.83
N GLY A 76 11.58 -33.45 16.66
CA GLY A 76 10.29 -32.77 16.67
C GLY A 76 9.79 -32.26 18.03
N ALA A 77 10.69 -31.99 18.99
CA ALA A 77 10.32 -31.46 20.31
C ALA A 77 10.18 -29.93 20.36
N ASP A 78 10.67 -29.20 19.36
CA ASP A 78 10.96 -27.76 19.44
C ASP A 78 10.84 -27.01 18.10
N ASP A 79 9.68 -27.07 17.43
CA ASP A 79 9.31 -26.14 16.33
C ASP A 79 10.43 -25.88 15.28
N GLU A 80 11.20 -26.91 14.91
CA GLU A 80 12.29 -26.75 13.95
C GLU A 80 11.76 -26.52 12.53
N VAL A 81 12.19 -25.40 11.93
CA VAL A 81 11.71 -24.92 10.63
C VAL A 81 12.84 -24.76 9.64
N ILE A 82 12.56 -25.07 8.37
CA ILE A 82 13.45 -24.76 7.24
C ILE A 82 12.72 -23.81 6.29
N TYR A 83 13.37 -22.73 5.87
CA TYR A 83 12.85 -21.84 4.83
C TYR A 83 13.61 -22.08 3.52
N VAL A 84 12.89 -22.30 2.42
CA VAL A 84 13.43 -22.48 1.06
C VAL A 84 12.70 -21.55 0.10
N ASP A 85 13.38 -21.01 -0.92
CA ASP A 85 12.67 -20.32 -1.99
C ASP A 85 12.03 -21.36 -2.91
N ASP A 86 12.83 -22.25 -3.51
CA ASP A 86 12.33 -23.27 -4.43
C ASP A 86 12.59 -24.68 -3.90
N LEU A 87 11.54 -25.44 -3.59
CA LEU A 87 11.63 -26.86 -3.27
C LEU A 87 11.24 -27.69 -4.49
N ILE A 88 12.16 -28.50 -4.98
CA ILE A 88 11.92 -29.41 -6.09
C ILE A 88 12.19 -30.83 -5.62
N VAL A 89 11.20 -31.70 -5.79
CA VAL A 89 11.31 -33.14 -5.52
C VAL A 89 10.96 -33.85 -6.81
N GLU A 90 11.98 -34.31 -7.54
CA GLU A 90 11.81 -34.92 -8.86
C GLU A 90 11.13 -36.29 -8.78
N SER A 91 10.63 -36.77 -9.91
CA SER A 91 9.96 -38.08 -9.98
C SER A 91 10.90 -39.21 -9.55
N GLY A 92 10.46 -40.04 -8.60
CA GLY A 92 11.26 -41.12 -8.04
C GLY A 92 12.24 -40.70 -6.94
N ALA A 93 12.21 -39.43 -6.51
CA ALA A 93 12.88 -38.96 -5.31
C ALA A 93 11.97 -39.06 -4.07
N MET A 94 12.57 -39.10 -2.88
CA MET A 94 11.88 -39.11 -1.59
C MET A 94 12.48 -38.07 -0.62
N LEU A 95 11.62 -37.25 -0.01
CA LEU A 95 11.95 -36.36 1.11
C LEU A 95 11.30 -36.87 2.40
N THR A 96 12.11 -37.17 3.41
CA THR A 96 11.65 -37.46 4.77
C THR A 96 11.87 -36.22 5.61
N THR A 97 10.79 -35.51 5.93
CA THR A 97 10.82 -34.30 6.75
C THR A 97 11.15 -34.59 8.20
N ALA A 98 10.90 -35.81 8.68
CA ALA A 98 11.24 -36.22 10.04
C ALA A 98 10.73 -35.21 11.10
N GLY A 99 9.52 -34.68 10.93
CA GLY A 99 8.91 -33.73 11.87
C GLY A 99 9.28 -32.25 11.68
N TYR A 100 10.22 -31.92 10.79
CA TYR A 100 10.52 -30.53 10.41
C TYR A 100 9.40 -29.92 9.58
N ARG A 101 9.06 -28.65 9.84
CA ARG A 101 8.23 -27.86 8.93
C ARG A 101 9.12 -27.20 7.87
N VAL A 102 8.84 -27.45 6.60
CA VAL A 102 9.54 -26.87 5.46
C VAL A 102 8.67 -25.79 4.83
N TYR A 103 9.04 -24.53 5.03
CA TYR A 103 8.42 -23.36 4.41
C TYR A 103 9.01 -23.11 3.03
N TYR A 104 8.20 -23.10 1.97
CA TYR A 104 8.67 -22.94 0.59
C TYR A 104 7.99 -21.79 -0.15
N ARG A 105 8.70 -21.00 -0.98
CA ARG A 105 8.06 -20.01 -1.86
C ARG A 105 7.46 -20.65 -3.11
N THR A 106 8.16 -21.59 -3.73
CA THR A 106 7.67 -22.43 -4.83
C THR A 106 7.92 -23.91 -4.54
N LEU A 107 6.98 -24.76 -4.96
CA LEU A 107 7.07 -26.21 -4.80
C LEU A 107 6.82 -26.89 -6.14
N THR A 108 7.79 -27.70 -6.57
CA THR A 108 7.63 -28.66 -7.67
C THR A 108 7.72 -30.07 -7.11
N LEU A 109 6.58 -30.69 -6.84
CA LEU A 109 6.50 -32.01 -6.22
C LEU A 109 6.08 -33.08 -7.24
N ALA A 110 7.06 -33.80 -7.80
CA ALA A 110 6.86 -34.95 -8.69
C ALA A 110 7.26 -36.29 -8.04
N GLY A 111 8.08 -36.26 -6.99
CA GLY A 111 8.43 -37.40 -6.12
C GLY A 111 7.52 -37.51 -4.91
N ALA A 112 7.99 -38.19 -3.87
CA ALA A 112 7.24 -38.43 -2.63
C ALA A 112 7.82 -37.65 -1.44
N VAL A 113 6.97 -37.33 -0.47
CA VAL A 113 7.32 -36.77 0.84
C VAL A 113 6.65 -37.63 1.91
N ASP A 114 7.32 -37.84 3.04
CA ASP A 114 6.83 -38.70 4.13
C ASP A 114 5.53 -38.14 4.74
N ASP A 115 5.48 -36.82 4.90
CA ASP A 115 4.32 -36.08 5.34
C ASP A 115 4.21 -34.75 4.56
N ALA A 116 3.15 -34.61 3.77
CA ALA A 116 2.91 -33.39 3.01
C ALA A 116 2.42 -32.23 3.89
N GLU A 117 1.88 -32.49 5.09
CA GLU A 117 1.45 -31.44 6.04
C GLU A 117 2.64 -30.64 6.58
N ASN A 118 3.84 -31.24 6.54
CA ASN A 118 5.10 -30.60 6.89
C ASN A 118 5.60 -29.64 5.81
N LEU A 119 5.03 -29.66 4.60
CA LEU A 119 5.35 -28.69 3.55
C LEU A 119 4.39 -27.51 3.61
N ILE A 120 4.88 -26.35 4.05
CA ILE A 120 4.07 -25.15 4.26
C ILE A 120 4.42 -24.10 3.19
N PRO A 121 3.47 -23.62 2.39
CA PRO A 121 3.76 -22.54 1.45
C PRO A 121 4.07 -21.25 2.22
N LEU A 122 5.16 -20.58 1.86
CA LEU A 122 5.51 -19.24 2.28
C LEU A 122 4.63 -18.26 1.50
N CYS A 123 3.38 -18.15 1.93
CA CYS A 123 2.40 -17.28 1.30
C CYS A 123 2.32 -15.87 1.93
N ILE A 124 3.22 -15.54 2.88
CA ILE A 124 3.27 -14.20 3.51
C ILE A 124 3.32 -13.13 2.41
N PRO A 125 2.44 -12.12 2.47
CA PRO A 125 2.36 -11.13 1.40
C PRO A 125 3.64 -10.30 1.37
N ARG A 126 4.06 -9.95 0.15
CA ARG A 126 5.19 -9.06 -0.08
C ARG A 126 4.70 -7.82 -0.82
N ILE A 127 4.88 -6.65 -0.22
CA ILE A 127 4.61 -5.38 -0.91
C ILE A 127 5.66 -5.17 -2.00
N VAL A 128 5.18 -4.93 -3.22
CA VAL A 128 5.99 -4.59 -4.40
C VAL A 128 5.97 -3.09 -4.63
N GLU A 129 4.80 -2.46 -4.47
CA GLU A 129 4.64 -1.01 -4.55
C GLU A 129 3.82 -0.51 -3.36
N GLU A 130 4.41 0.44 -2.64
CA GLU A 130 3.79 1.15 -1.53
C GLU A 130 2.74 2.16 -2.04
N PRO A 131 1.71 2.48 -1.22
CA PRO A 131 0.77 3.52 -1.59
C PRO A 131 1.44 4.89 -1.60
N VAL A 132 1.07 5.71 -2.58
CA VAL A 132 1.58 7.06 -2.73
C VAL A 132 0.64 8.04 -2.04
N SER A 133 1.22 9.02 -1.32
CA SER A 133 0.46 10.11 -0.71
C SER A 133 -0.27 10.94 -1.79
N ALA A 134 -1.46 11.42 -1.46
CA ALA A 134 -2.32 12.16 -2.37
C ALA A 134 -2.66 13.54 -1.81
N THR A 135 -2.74 14.52 -2.71
CA THR A 135 -3.26 15.86 -2.43
C THR A 135 -4.37 16.12 -3.45
N THR A 136 -5.54 16.54 -2.98
CA THR A 136 -6.75 16.73 -3.81
C THR A 136 -7.61 17.84 -3.24
N CYS A 137 -8.61 18.29 -4.00
CA CYS A 137 -9.62 19.23 -3.54
C CYS A 137 -10.73 18.53 -2.75
N GLU A 138 -11.45 19.26 -1.91
CA GLU A 138 -12.66 18.73 -1.27
C GLU A 138 -13.69 18.32 -2.33
N GLY A 139 -14.36 17.19 -2.11
CA GLY A 139 -15.32 16.62 -3.06
C GLY A 139 -14.70 15.96 -4.31
N TYR A 140 -13.40 16.13 -4.55
CA TYR A 140 -12.71 15.54 -5.70
C TYR A 140 -12.07 14.19 -5.37
N PRO A 141 -12.33 13.14 -6.18
CA PRO A 141 -11.93 11.79 -5.83
C PRO A 141 -10.41 11.64 -5.73
N ALA A 142 -9.95 11.05 -4.62
CA ALA A 142 -8.57 10.61 -4.45
C ALA A 142 -8.49 9.08 -4.44
N THR A 143 -7.34 8.55 -4.86
CA THR A 143 -7.09 7.11 -4.86
C THR A 143 -5.71 6.78 -4.30
N MET A 144 -5.63 5.70 -3.53
CA MET A 144 -4.38 5.11 -3.09
C MET A 144 -4.37 3.64 -3.47
N THR A 145 -3.26 3.14 -4.00
CA THR A 145 -3.15 1.75 -4.49
C THR A 145 -1.92 1.09 -3.90
N VAL A 146 -2.08 -0.18 -3.53
CA VAL A 146 -0.99 -1.05 -3.08
C VAL A 146 -0.82 -2.17 -4.10
N VAL A 147 0.42 -2.49 -4.47
CA VAL A 147 0.73 -3.67 -5.26
C VAL A 147 1.46 -4.66 -4.38
N ALA A 148 0.91 -5.87 -4.23
CA ALA A 148 1.50 -6.92 -3.42
C ALA A 148 1.52 -8.27 -4.16
N GLU A 149 2.50 -9.09 -3.81
CA GLU A 149 2.63 -10.49 -4.20
C GLU A 149 2.20 -11.40 -3.05
N GLY A 150 1.72 -12.60 -3.40
CA GLY A 150 1.15 -13.58 -2.47
C GLY A 150 -0.22 -14.04 -2.97
N ALA A 151 -0.74 -15.13 -2.40
CA ALA A 151 -2.09 -15.60 -2.73
C ALA A 151 -2.66 -16.57 -1.65
N PRO A 152 -3.98 -16.52 -1.39
CA PRO A 152 -4.90 -15.44 -1.74
C PRO A 152 -4.61 -14.19 -0.91
N LEU A 153 -4.67 -13.01 -1.53
CA LEU A 153 -4.48 -11.72 -0.86
C LEU A 153 -5.81 -11.16 -0.37
N THR A 154 -5.81 -10.66 0.86
CA THR A 154 -6.87 -9.83 1.44
C THR A 154 -6.29 -8.49 1.88
N TYR A 155 -7.11 -7.45 1.83
CA TYR A 155 -6.70 -6.08 2.16
C TYR A 155 -7.62 -5.52 3.22
N GLN A 156 -7.11 -4.64 4.06
CA GLN A 156 -7.90 -3.80 4.96
C GLN A 156 -7.21 -2.45 5.11
N TRP A 157 -7.90 -1.36 4.73
CA TRP A 157 -7.37 -0.01 4.92
C TRP A 157 -7.78 0.57 6.27
N SER A 158 -6.94 1.46 6.78
CA SER A 158 -7.18 2.24 7.99
C SER A 158 -6.80 3.70 7.77
N LEU A 159 -7.49 4.61 8.46
CA LEU A 159 -7.20 6.03 8.56
C LEU A 159 -6.83 6.33 10.01
N ASP A 160 -5.63 6.84 10.24
CA ASP A 160 -5.08 7.19 11.56
C ASP A 160 -5.22 6.05 12.60
N GLY A 161 -5.06 4.82 12.12
CA GLY A 161 -5.15 3.60 12.92
C GLY A 161 -6.57 3.06 13.15
N ALA A 162 -7.61 3.75 12.67
CA ALA A 162 -8.98 3.24 12.67
C ALA A 162 -9.31 2.56 11.34
N GLU A 163 -9.80 1.33 11.38
CA GLU A 163 -10.20 0.60 10.16
C GLU A 163 -11.33 1.32 9.42
N ILE A 164 -11.22 1.38 8.09
CA ILE A 164 -12.25 1.90 7.21
C ILE A 164 -13.16 0.73 6.80
N PRO A 165 -14.43 0.69 7.24
CA PRO A 165 -15.30 -0.45 6.99
C PRO A 165 -15.51 -0.70 5.49
N GLY A 166 -15.26 -1.94 5.05
CA GLY A 166 -15.47 -2.35 3.66
C GLY A 166 -14.36 -1.95 2.68
N ALA A 167 -13.32 -1.27 3.13
CA ALA A 167 -12.14 -0.96 2.32
C ALA A 167 -11.22 -2.17 2.18
N THR A 168 -11.66 -3.17 1.40
CA THR A 168 -11.00 -4.49 1.28
C THR A 168 -10.36 -4.76 -0.07
N ASN A 169 -10.20 -3.72 -0.90
CA ASN A 169 -9.57 -3.80 -2.20
C ASN A 169 -8.12 -3.27 -2.16
N ALA A 170 -7.29 -3.69 -3.12
CA ALA A 170 -5.92 -3.19 -3.29
C ALA A 170 -5.87 -1.67 -3.57
N THR A 171 -6.91 -1.13 -4.21
CA THR A 171 -7.11 0.31 -4.42
C THR A 171 -8.20 0.82 -3.51
N LEU A 172 -7.86 1.81 -2.68
CA LEU A 172 -8.81 2.63 -1.94
C LEU A 172 -9.23 3.83 -2.81
N VAL A 173 -10.53 4.04 -2.92
CA VAL A 173 -11.12 5.21 -3.59
C VAL A 173 -11.88 6.02 -2.56
N ILE A 174 -11.49 7.28 -2.39
CA ILE A 174 -12.15 8.26 -1.54
C ILE A 174 -12.91 9.17 -2.50
N ALA A 175 -14.20 8.86 -2.71
CA ALA A 175 -14.95 9.43 -3.84
C ALA A 175 -15.23 10.93 -3.69
N THR A 176 -15.51 11.36 -2.45
CA THR A 176 -15.85 12.75 -2.09
C THR A 176 -15.16 13.06 -0.76
N PRO A 177 -13.84 13.29 -0.76
CA PRO A 177 -13.10 13.55 0.47
C PRO A 177 -13.60 14.85 1.11
N THR A 178 -13.54 14.88 2.44
CA THR A 178 -13.81 16.03 3.30
C THR A 178 -12.65 16.19 4.29
N ASP A 179 -12.66 17.23 5.13
CA ASP A 179 -11.70 17.39 6.22
C ASP A 179 -11.59 16.16 7.14
N ALA A 180 -12.67 15.40 7.30
CA ALA A 180 -12.68 14.20 8.14
C ALA A 180 -11.90 13.02 7.52
N ASP A 181 -11.59 13.09 6.23
CA ASP A 181 -10.82 12.08 5.50
C ASP A 181 -9.31 12.44 5.45
N VAL A 182 -8.92 13.64 5.87
CA VAL A 182 -7.50 14.03 5.92
C VAL A 182 -6.77 13.25 7.00
N GLY A 183 -5.65 12.62 6.65
CA GLY A 183 -4.85 11.87 7.61
C GLY A 183 -3.92 10.84 6.98
N SER A 184 -3.44 9.93 7.82
CA SER A 184 -2.50 8.87 7.46
C SER A 184 -3.21 7.57 7.14
N TYR A 185 -3.12 7.14 5.88
CA TYR A 185 -3.66 5.88 5.40
C TYR A 185 -2.62 4.76 5.40
N VAL A 186 -3.03 3.61 5.91
CA VAL A 186 -2.22 2.39 5.92
C VAL A 186 -3.09 1.21 5.50
N CYS A 187 -2.54 0.32 4.70
CA CYS A 187 -3.18 -0.93 4.31
C CYS A 187 -2.49 -2.12 4.99
N GLU A 188 -3.26 -2.99 5.62
CA GLU A 188 -2.81 -4.33 5.98
C GLU A 188 -3.13 -5.27 4.82
N VAL A 189 -2.08 -5.89 4.27
CA VAL A 189 -2.20 -6.94 3.26
C VAL A 189 -1.97 -8.27 3.96
N SER A 190 -2.90 -9.21 3.80
CA SER A 190 -2.88 -10.50 4.50
C SER A 190 -3.06 -11.68 3.56
N THR A 191 -2.56 -12.81 4.02
CA THR A 191 -2.75 -14.15 3.46
C THR A 191 -2.99 -15.11 4.63
N PRO A 192 -3.38 -16.38 4.38
CA PRO A 192 -3.47 -17.37 5.45
C PRO A 192 -2.16 -17.60 6.23
N CYS A 193 -1.01 -17.24 5.66
CA CYS A 193 0.30 -17.43 6.28
C CYS A 193 0.75 -16.24 7.13
N GLY A 194 0.04 -15.11 7.08
CA GLY A 194 0.39 -13.90 7.83
C GLY A 194 0.04 -12.62 7.07
N SER A 195 0.41 -11.49 7.66
CA SER A 195 0.15 -10.16 7.11
C SER A 195 1.38 -9.27 7.13
N VAL A 196 1.36 -8.27 6.26
CA VAL A 196 2.33 -7.19 6.18
C VAL A 196 1.56 -5.88 6.06
N THR A 197 2.05 -4.85 6.73
CA THR A 197 1.47 -3.52 6.74
C THR A 197 2.29 -2.60 5.85
N THR A 198 1.62 -1.78 5.03
CA THR A 198 2.28 -0.78 4.18
C THR A 198 2.95 0.32 4.98
N LEU A 199 3.79 1.09 4.30
CA LEU A 199 4.11 2.43 4.77
C LEU A 199 2.85 3.32 4.74
N ALA A 200 2.88 4.38 5.53
CA ALA A 200 1.82 5.37 5.58
C ALA A 200 1.82 6.26 4.32
N ALA A 201 0.65 6.43 3.71
CA ALA A 201 0.39 7.42 2.69
C ALA A 201 -0.55 8.50 3.27
N SER A 202 -0.18 9.78 3.16
CA SER A 202 -1.04 10.86 3.64
C SER A 202 -2.04 11.30 2.57
N LEU A 203 -3.27 11.59 2.99
CA LEU A 203 -4.19 12.43 2.22
C LEU A 203 -4.16 13.85 2.79
N THR A 204 -4.01 14.85 1.93
CA THR A 204 -4.18 16.26 2.28
C THR A 204 -5.17 16.92 1.33
N LEU A 205 -5.92 17.90 1.83
CA LEU A 205 -6.70 18.77 0.97
C LEU A 205 -5.84 19.93 0.45
N ASP A 206 -6.04 20.28 -0.82
CA ASP A 206 -5.52 21.49 -1.45
C ASP A 206 -6.59 22.59 -1.32
N THR A 207 -6.14 23.82 -1.06
CA THR A 207 -7.01 25.00 -1.05
C THR A 207 -6.81 25.88 -2.28
N ASN A 208 -5.89 25.54 -3.19
CA ASN A 208 -5.76 26.23 -4.48
C ASN A 208 -6.40 25.42 -5.62
N CYS A 209 -7.67 25.09 -5.42
CA CYS A 209 -8.41 24.29 -6.39
C CYS A 209 -8.81 25.11 -7.61
N ALA A 210 -8.84 24.47 -8.78
CA ALA A 210 -9.30 25.12 -9.99
C ALA A 210 -10.80 25.44 -9.89
N PHE A 211 -11.19 26.67 -10.25
CA PHE A 211 -12.57 27.18 -10.13
C PHE A 211 -13.00 27.94 -11.40
N LEU A 212 -14.28 28.31 -11.44
CA LEU A 212 -14.83 29.27 -12.41
C LEU A 212 -15.07 30.59 -11.70
N ARG A 213 -14.41 31.67 -12.15
CA ARG A 213 -14.58 32.98 -11.51
C ARG A 213 -16.01 33.47 -11.71
N GLY A 214 -16.69 33.78 -10.61
CA GLY A 214 -18.08 34.21 -10.58
C GLY A 214 -19.13 33.11 -10.44
N ASP A 215 -18.75 31.83 -10.44
CA ASP A 215 -19.65 30.70 -10.12
C ASP A 215 -19.65 30.47 -8.60
N THR A 216 -20.24 31.41 -7.86
CA THR A 216 -20.18 31.45 -6.40
C THR A 216 -21.02 30.33 -5.76
N ASN A 217 -22.02 29.82 -6.48
CA ASN A 217 -22.90 28.78 -5.96
C ASN A 217 -22.43 27.35 -6.33
N GLY A 218 -21.42 27.23 -7.20
CA GLY A 218 -20.79 25.98 -7.61
C GLY A 218 -21.68 25.11 -8.52
N ASP A 219 -22.60 25.71 -9.27
CA ASP A 219 -23.51 24.97 -10.17
C ASP A 219 -22.99 24.86 -11.62
N GLY A 220 -21.86 25.49 -11.91
CA GLY A 220 -21.19 25.46 -13.21
C GLY A 220 -21.68 26.53 -14.19
N ALA A 221 -22.59 27.41 -13.77
CA ALA A 221 -23.08 28.53 -14.56
C ALA A 221 -22.73 29.87 -13.90
N PHE A 222 -22.38 30.86 -14.73
CA PHE A 222 -22.27 32.25 -14.29
C PHE A 222 -23.58 32.97 -14.56
N ASP A 223 -24.42 33.15 -13.54
CA ASP A 223 -25.74 33.75 -13.64
C ASP A 223 -26.19 34.59 -12.41
N LEU A 224 -27.48 34.93 -12.36
CA LEU A 224 -28.03 35.80 -11.31
C LEU A 224 -27.96 35.14 -9.92
N SER A 225 -28.02 33.81 -9.86
CA SER A 225 -27.98 33.05 -8.62
C SER A 225 -26.63 33.19 -7.91
N ASP A 226 -25.54 33.40 -8.64
CA ASP A 226 -24.22 33.68 -8.07
C ASP A 226 -24.16 35.02 -7.37
N ALA A 227 -24.67 36.08 -8.02
CA ALA A 227 -24.78 37.39 -7.39
C ALA A 227 -25.63 37.33 -6.11
N ILE A 228 -26.71 36.52 -6.13
CA ILE A 228 -27.54 36.29 -4.94
C ILE A 228 -26.74 35.54 -3.86
N ARG A 229 -25.93 34.54 -4.24
CA ARG A 229 -25.09 33.77 -3.31
C ARG A 229 -24.04 34.65 -2.63
N THR A 230 -23.31 35.47 -3.40
CA THR A 230 -22.35 36.45 -2.86
C THR A 230 -23.04 37.39 -1.87
N LEU A 231 -24.18 38.00 -2.26
CA LEU A 231 -24.94 38.87 -1.36
C LEU A 231 -25.48 38.16 -0.12
N THR A 232 -25.85 36.89 -0.24
CA THR A 232 -26.34 36.09 0.88
C THR A 232 -25.25 35.91 1.93
N VAL A 233 -24.01 35.63 1.52
CA VAL A 233 -22.85 35.50 2.42
C VAL A 233 -22.54 36.83 3.09
N LEU A 234 -22.51 37.92 2.33
CA LEU A 234 -22.14 39.23 2.85
C LEU A 234 -23.13 39.78 3.89
N PHE A 235 -24.43 39.48 3.73
CA PHE A 235 -25.49 40.10 4.54
C PHE A 235 -26.26 39.14 5.45
N SER A 236 -26.02 37.83 5.36
CA SER A 236 -26.66 36.82 6.21
C SER A 236 -25.64 36.11 7.09
N ILE A 237 -25.95 35.94 8.37
CA ILE A 237 -25.07 35.22 9.31
C ILE A 237 -25.09 33.71 9.04
N GLY A 238 -23.92 33.07 9.10
CA GLY A 238 -23.80 31.60 9.10
C GLY A 238 -23.65 30.93 7.73
N HIS A 239 -23.32 31.68 6.68
CA HIS A 239 -22.96 31.11 5.38
C HIS A 239 -21.47 31.34 5.12
N SER A 240 -20.73 30.29 4.79
CA SER A 240 -19.37 30.36 4.22
C SER A 240 -19.44 30.28 2.69
N LEU A 241 -18.33 30.58 2.04
CA LEU A 241 -18.10 30.30 0.62
C LEU A 241 -17.17 29.10 0.54
N ASP A 242 -17.47 28.20 -0.39
CA ASP A 242 -16.63 27.02 -0.64
C ASP A 242 -15.43 27.38 -1.56
N CYS A 243 -15.52 28.53 -2.21
CA CYS A 243 -14.48 29.13 -3.04
C CYS A 243 -14.61 30.65 -2.97
N GLU A 244 -13.71 31.29 -2.21
CA GLU A 244 -13.67 32.73 -2.04
C GLU A 244 -13.16 33.41 -3.32
N ASP A 245 -12.22 32.79 -4.05
CA ASP A 245 -11.75 33.33 -5.34
C ASP A 245 -12.86 33.34 -6.41
N ALA A 246 -13.82 32.41 -6.35
CA ALA A 246 -14.98 32.47 -7.23
C ALA A 246 -15.89 33.65 -6.89
N ALA A 247 -15.97 34.04 -5.62
CA ALA A 247 -16.79 35.13 -5.14
C ALA A 247 -16.15 36.52 -5.32
N ASP A 248 -14.81 36.61 -5.34
CA ASP A 248 -14.05 37.78 -5.77
C ASP A 248 -14.06 37.85 -7.30
N VAL A 249 -15.20 38.27 -7.83
CA VAL A 249 -15.46 38.28 -9.28
C VAL A 249 -14.67 39.40 -9.96
N ASN A 250 -14.38 40.47 -9.24
CA ASN A 250 -13.65 41.62 -9.77
C ASN A 250 -12.12 41.48 -9.65
N ASP A 251 -11.64 40.46 -8.92
CA ASP A 251 -10.22 40.10 -8.71
C ASP A 251 -9.43 41.22 -8.02
N ASP A 252 -10.01 41.81 -6.97
CA ASP A 252 -9.39 42.89 -6.17
C ASP A 252 -8.82 42.42 -4.82
N GLY A 253 -8.93 41.12 -4.54
CA GLY A 253 -8.43 40.42 -3.36
C GLY A 253 -9.35 40.54 -2.14
N VAL A 254 -10.60 40.99 -2.32
CA VAL A 254 -11.57 41.16 -1.24
C VAL A 254 -12.97 40.81 -1.72
N VAL A 255 -13.61 39.81 -1.08
CA VAL A 255 -15.03 39.53 -1.31
C VAL A 255 -15.91 40.59 -0.62
N ASP A 256 -16.52 41.49 -1.39
CA ASP A 256 -17.46 42.50 -0.92
C ASP A 256 -18.62 42.80 -1.88
N ILE A 257 -19.38 43.88 -1.62
CA ILE A 257 -20.56 44.22 -2.44
C ILE A 257 -20.19 44.56 -3.89
N SER A 258 -18.95 44.99 -4.14
CA SER A 258 -18.46 45.33 -5.47
C SER A 258 -18.45 44.11 -6.39
N ASP A 259 -18.25 42.91 -5.86
CA ASP A 259 -18.29 41.65 -6.62
C ASP A 259 -19.69 41.34 -7.13
N ALA A 260 -20.68 41.45 -6.24
CA ALA A 260 -22.07 41.27 -6.65
C ALA A 260 -22.48 42.31 -7.70
N ILE A 261 -21.99 43.54 -7.57
CA ILE A 261 -22.20 44.60 -8.58
C ILE A 261 -21.50 44.22 -9.89
N PHE A 262 -20.28 43.69 -9.83
CA PHE A 262 -19.52 43.25 -10.99
C PHE A 262 -20.25 42.15 -11.74
N THR A 263 -20.71 41.10 -11.05
CA THR A 263 -21.51 40.02 -11.62
C THR A 263 -22.75 40.54 -12.34
N LEU A 264 -23.54 41.39 -11.67
CA LEU A 264 -24.75 41.97 -12.26
C LEU A 264 -24.44 42.88 -13.46
N SER A 265 -23.33 43.61 -13.42
CA SER A 265 -22.87 44.46 -14.51
C SER A 265 -22.47 43.64 -15.75
N ALA A 266 -21.69 42.56 -15.53
CA ALA A 266 -21.30 41.63 -16.58
C ALA A 266 -22.54 40.98 -17.24
N LEU A 267 -23.54 40.56 -16.44
CA LEU A 267 -24.74 39.88 -16.92
C LEU A 267 -25.73 40.80 -17.66
N PHE A 268 -25.97 42.01 -17.16
CA PHE A 268 -27.14 42.81 -17.59
C PHE A 268 -26.80 44.13 -18.28
N THR A 269 -25.62 44.68 -18.06
CA THR A 269 -25.26 46.02 -18.59
C THR A 269 -24.14 45.99 -19.62
N GLY A 270 -23.63 44.80 -19.96
CA GLY A 270 -22.51 44.62 -20.89
C GLY A 270 -21.19 45.11 -20.29
N GLY A 271 -21.03 44.96 -18.97
CA GLY A 271 -19.77 45.21 -18.28
C GLY A 271 -18.63 44.30 -18.75
N ALA A 272 -17.44 44.50 -18.17
CA ALA A 272 -16.33 43.59 -18.39
C ALA A 272 -16.69 42.17 -17.91
N LEU A 273 -16.18 41.15 -18.61
CA LEU A 273 -16.27 39.78 -18.12
C LEU A 273 -15.27 39.57 -16.97
N PRO A 274 -15.55 38.63 -16.04
CA PRO A 274 -14.63 38.31 -14.95
C PRO A 274 -13.21 37.99 -15.48
N PRO A 275 -12.16 38.46 -14.78
CA PRO A 275 -10.78 38.10 -15.07
C PRO A 275 -10.54 36.58 -15.03
N ALA A 276 -9.37 36.14 -15.52
CA ALA A 276 -9.01 34.72 -15.49
C ALA A 276 -9.08 34.15 -14.04
N PRO A 277 -9.49 32.88 -13.84
CA PRO A 277 -9.77 31.85 -14.86
C PRO A 277 -11.03 32.09 -15.70
N GLY A 278 -11.89 33.02 -15.28
CA GLY A 278 -13.09 33.42 -15.99
C GLY A 278 -14.23 32.43 -15.81
N THR A 279 -15.32 32.63 -16.57
CA THR A 279 -16.62 32.00 -16.30
C THR A 279 -16.89 30.70 -17.07
N ILE A 280 -15.95 30.25 -17.91
CA ILE A 280 -16.18 29.14 -18.86
C ILE A 280 -15.20 27.98 -18.66
N THR A 281 -13.96 28.29 -18.29
CA THR A 281 -12.89 27.28 -18.20
C THR A 281 -12.30 27.33 -16.81
N CYS A 282 -12.32 26.19 -16.14
CA CYS A 282 -11.69 26.01 -14.85
C CYS A 282 -10.20 26.35 -14.91
N GLY A 283 -9.73 27.06 -13.90
CA GLY A 283 -8.32 27.34 -13.70
C GLY A 283 -8.03 27.75 -12.28
N VAL A 284 -6.74 27.77 -11.94
CA VAL A 284 -6.25 28.32 -10.68
C VAL A 284 -6.27 29.84 -10.72
N ASP A 285 -6.27 30.46 -9.55
CA ASP A 285 -6.18 31.91 -9.43
C ASP A 285 -4.81 32.41 -9.95
N PRO A 286 -4.76 33.27 -10.99
CA PRO A 286 -3.51 33.84 -11.50
C PRO A 286 -2.91 34.91 -10.58
N THR A 287 -3.68 35.42 -9.62
CA THR A 287 -3.46 36.67 -8.90
C THR A 287 -3.30 36.46 -7.39
N SER A 288 -2.63 35.39 -7.00
CA SER A 288 -2.36 34.98 -5.60
C SER A 288 -2.53 36.09 -4.54
N ASP A 289 -3.57 35.92 -3.73
CA ASP A 289 -3.84 36.71 -2.54
C ASP A 289 -4.09 35.80 -1.32
N ALA A 290 -5.00 36.18 -0.42
CA ALA A 290 -5.30 35.43 0.80
C ALA A 290 -6.62 34.65 0.73
N LEU A 291 -7.40 34.85 -0.33
CA LEU A 291 -8.58 34.08 -0.67
C LEU A 291 -8.13 32.73 -1.26
N ASP A 292 -8.98 31.73 -1.10
CA ASP A 292 -8.71 30.38 -1.58
C ASP A 292 -9.99 29.65 -2.00
N CYS A 293 -9.81 28.45 -2.56
CA CYS A 293 -10.87 27.56 -3.00
C CYS A 293 -10.63 26.13 -2.51
N GLU A 294 -11.41 25.73 -1.51
CA GLU A 294 -11.35 24.40 -0.90
C GLU A 294 -11.99 23.34 -1.81
N VAL A 295 -13.02 23.74 -2.56
CA VAL A 295 -13.74 22.88 -3.50
C VAL A 295 -13.30 23.23 -4.93
N GLY A 296 -12.92 22.21 -5.70
CA GLY A 296 -12.63 22.40 -7.12
C GLY A 296 -13.89 22.62 -7.96
N CYS A 297 -13.71 22.82 -9.25
CA CYS A 297 -14.80 23.05 -10.18
C CYS A 297 -16.01 22.08 -10.07
N PRO A 298 -17.21 22.52 -10.44
CA PRO A 298 -18.32 21.61 -10.58
C PRO A 298 -18.04 20.54 -11.63
N ALA A 299 -18.49 19.31 -11.37
CA ALA A 299 -18.43 18.23 -12.35
C ALA A 299 -19.31 18.58 -13.56
N SER A 300 -18.73 18.54 -14.77
CA SER A 300 -19.41 18.80 -16.04
C SER A 300 -20.52 17.81 -16.38
#